data_AF-A0A257D9Z6-F1
#
_entry.id   AF-A0A257D9Z6-F1
#
_cell.length_a   1.000
_cell.length_b   1.000
_cell.length_c   1.000
_cell.angle_alpha   90.00
_cell.angle_beta   90.00
_cell.angle_gamma   90.00
#
_symmetry.space_group_name_H-M   'P 1'
#
loop_
_entity.id
_entity.type
_entity.pdbx_description
1 polymer ?
#
loop_
_entity_poly.entity_id
_entity_poly.type
_entity_poly.pdbx_seq_one_letter_code
_entity_poly.pdbx_strand_id
1 'polypeptide(L)'
;MRLDKRLFDKANTEFYFFDSGLDLSEFPRPYKVEIEIYPQIAAAGRSHLAEWSFLLAEYERGFVEYPFFMTSSRFYEKNLRLQKSLSSYQSNLFMWLEKYGYGYLPSYDRNLSFVDMREYHRQGLLGSDKNTLSFIEDMFGVDMWEEGRFVSDFWCNYIGFHNRANLVAYVEFYLPMIRRFFDAQWNLTVDYRELAIVRSDVNFRQFKPLTLLLERVSHLFFFKNKIPFVGLHYDGFYEINEWAGEAFKIQENALNCD
;
A
#
# COMPACT_ATOMS: atom_id res chain seq x y z
N MET A 1 -12.59 -12.53 -11.91
CA MET A 1 -12.83 -11.08 -11.69
C MET A 1 -12.56 -10.38 -13.02
N ARG A 2 -13.42 -9.48 -13.50
CA ARG A 2 -13.15 -8.74 -14.76
C ARG A 2 -12.34 -7.50 -14.43
N LEU A 3 -11.19 -7.32 -15.09
CA LEU A 3 -10.32 -6.16 -14.90
C LEU A 3 -10.93 -4.93 -15.59
N ASP A 4 -10.88 -3.77 -14.92
CA ASP A 4 -11.44 -2.52 -15.46
C ASP A 4 -10.55 -1.98 -16.59
N LYS A 5 -11.14 -1.79 -17.78
CA LYS A 5 -10.42 -1.32 -18.98
C LYS A 5 -9.79 0.07 -18.81
N ARG A 6 -10.27 0.89 -17.86
CA ARG A 6 -9.66 2.18 -17.52
C ARG A 6 -8.23 2.04 -16.98
N LEU A 7 -7.78 0.83 -16.64
CA LEU A 7 -6.38 0.57 -16.29
C LEU A 7 -5.45 0.55 -17.52
N PHE A 8 -5.97 0.41 -18.76
CA PHE A 8 -5.17 -0.07 -19.91
C PHE A 8 -5.12 0.83 -21.15
N ASP A 9 -5.53 2.09 -21.08
CA ASP A 9 -5.45 2.98 -22.26
C ASP A 9 -4.06 3.64 -22.36
N LYS A 10 -3.05 2.92 -22.91
CA LYS A 10 -1.88 3.36 -23.72
C LYS A 10 -0.72 2.33 -23.69
N ALA A 11 0.05 2.30 -24.79
CA ALA A 11 1.18 1.40 -25.00
C ALA A 11 2.41 1.75 -24.12
N ASN A 12 3.14 0.71 -23.70
CA ASN A 12 4.40 0.74 -22.91
C ASN A 12 4.26 0.68 -21.38
N THR A 13 3.24 0.02 -20.83
CA THR A 13 3.20 -0.34 -19.40
C THR A 13 3.37 -1.85 -19.24
N GLU A 14 4.35 -2.29 -18.45
CA GLU A 14 4.48 -3.69 -18.03
C GLU A 14 3.70 -3.91 -16.73
N PHE A 15 2.86 -4.94 -16.70
CA PHE A 15 2.03 -5.24 -15.53
C PHE A 15 2.61 -6.39 -14.71
N TYR A 16 2.51 -6.28 -13.38
CA TYR A 16 2.97 -7.30 -12.45
C TYR A 16 1.81 -7.72 -11.56
N PHE A 17 1.46 -9.00 -11.59
CA PHE A 17 0.31 -9.56 -10.88
C PHE A 17 0.75 -10.43 -9.71
N PHE A 18 0.20 -10.19 -8.52
CA PHE A 18 0.45 -11.00 -7.33
C PHE A 18 -0.73 -11.93 -6.97
N ASP A 19 -1.94 -11.63 -7.43
CA ASP A 19 -3.11 -12.46 -7.15
C ASP A 19 -3.11 -13.77 -7.96
N SER A 20 -3.38 -14.89 -7.28
CA SER A 20 -3.56 -16.19 -7.92
C SER A 20 -4.97 -16.36 -8.48
N GLY A 21 -5.13 -17.12 -9.57
CA GLY A 21 -6.44 -17.43 -10.14
C GLY A 21 -7.07 -16.28 -10.94
N LEU A 22 -6.26 -15.28 -11.31
CA LEU A 22 -6.64 -14.32 -12.34
C LEU A 22 -6.69 -15.02 -13.70
N ASP A 23 -7.81 -14.89 -14.39
CA ASP A 23 -7.88 -15.21 -15.81
C ASP A 23 -7.25 -14.06 -16.60
N LEU A 24 -6.00 -14.26 -17.01
CA LEU A 24 -5.21 -13.31 -17.78
C LEU A 24 -5.26 -13.59 -19.29
N SER A 25 -6.10 -14.51 -19.75
CA SER A 25 -6.17 -14.89 -21.18
C SER A 25 -6.52 -13.72 -22.09
N GLU A 26 -7.34 -12.79 -21.59
CA GLU A 26 -7.73 -11.55 -22.29
C GLU A 26 -6.82 -10.35 -21.93
N PHE A 27 -5.79 -10.55 -21.10
CA PHE A 27 -4.97 -9.46 -20.59
C PHE A 27 -3.86 -9.05 -21.59
N PRO A 28 -3.72 -7.75 -21.92
CA PRO A 28 -2.66 -7.28 -22.82
C PRO A 28 -1.25 -7.60 -22.30
N ARG A 29 -0.43 -8.27 -23.12
CA ARG A 29 0.99 -8.49 -22.84
C ARG A 29 1.82 -7.23 -23.16
N PRO A 30 2.99 -7.04 -22.51
CA PRO A 30 3.66 -7.94 -21.56
C PRO A 30 3.15 -7.79 -20.11
N TYR A 31 3.15 -8.91 -19.37
CA TYR A 31 2.94 -8.94 -17.93
C TYR A 31 3.73 -10.09 -17.29
N LYS A 32 4.00 -9.98 -15.98
CA LYS A 32 4.65 -10.99 -15.14
C LYS A 32 3.74 -11.38 -13.97
N VAL A 33 3.89 -12.60 -13.45
CA VAL A 33 3.10 -13.10 -12.30
C VAL A 33 4.04 -13.48 -11.16
N GLU A 34 3.80 -12.96 -9.95
CA GLU A 34 4.66 -13.10 -8.77
C GLU A 34 5.00 -14.56 -8.44
N ILE A 35 4.02 -15.47 -8.53
CA ILE A 35 4.22 -16.89 -8.20
C ILE A 35 5.25 -17.57 -9.13
N GLU A 36 5.40 -17.07 -10.36
CA GLU A 36 6.38 -17.56 -11.33
C GLU A 36 7.79 -17.05 -11.02
N ILE A 37 7.88 -15.90 -10.34
CA ILE A 37 9.15 -15.27 -9.94
C ILE A 37 9.61 -15.84 -8.59
N TYR A 38 8.71 -15.89 -7.60
CA TYR A 38 9.02 -16.20 -6.20
C TYR A 38 7.90 -16.99 -5.50
N PRO A 39 7.82 -18.32 -5.70
CA PRO A 39 6.69 -19.11 -5.19
C PRO A 39 6.57 -19.13 -3.66
N GLN A 40 7.69 -19.01 -2.93
CA GLN A 40 7.70 -18.99 -1.46
C GLN A 40 7.13 -17.69 -0.89
N ILE A 41 7.59 -16.53 -1.39
CA ILE A 41 7.05 -15.22 -1.01
C ILE A 41 5.60 -15.10 -1.44
N ALA A 42 5.23 -15.56 -2.64
CA ALA A 42 3.85 -15.58 -3.09
C ALA A 42 2.94 -16.48 -2.22
N ALA A 43 3.47 -17.55 -1.62
CA ALA A 43 2.74 -18.35 -0.64
C ALA A 43 2.49 -17.57 0.66
N ALA A 44 3.51 -16.87 1.18
CA ALA A 44 3.35 -15.98 2.33
C ALA A 44 2.41 -14.80 2.04
N GLY A 45 2.48 -14.21 0.84
CA GLY A 45 1.58 -13.18 0.33
C GLY A 45 0.11 -13.63 0.32
N ARG A 46 -0.16 -14.83 -0.19
CA ARG A 46 -1.52 -15.38 -0.21
C ARG A 46 -2.10 -15.60 1.17
N SER A 47 -1.29 -16.08 2.12
CA SER A 47 -1.78 -16.44 3.46
C SER A 47 -1.74 -15.30 4.47
N HIS A 48 -0.82 -14.33 4.32
CA HIS A 48 -0.46 -13.45 5.42
C HIS A 48 -0.13 -12.00 5.03
N LEU A 49 0.58 -11.76 3.92
CA LEU A 49 1.20 -10.46 3.63
C LEU A 49 0.48 -9.64 2.55
N ALA A 50 -0.31 -10.28 1.70
CA ALA A 50 -1.01 -9.63 0.58
C ALA A 50 -0.06 -8.92 -0.38
N GLU A 51 -0.44 -7.73 -0.84
CA GLU A 51 0.33 -6.85 -1.72
C GLU A 51 1.77 -6.61 -1.23
N TRP A 52 2.06 -6.76 0.07
CA TRP A 52 3.43 -6.62 0.59
C TRP A 52 4.39 -7.70 0.11
N SER A 53 3.89 -8.87 -0.29
CA SER A 53 4.75 -9.91 -0.86
C SER A 53 5.44 -9.42 -2.14
N PHE A 54 4.76 -8.59 -2.94
CA PHE A 54 5.34 -8.00 -4.14
C PHE A 54 6.54 -7.11 -3.79
N LEU A 55 6.39 -6.23 -2.80
CA LEU A 55 7.48 -5.34 -2.36
C LEU A 55 8.68 -6.14 -1.83
N LEU A 56 8.43 -7.25 -1.13
CA LEU A 56 9.48 -8.13 -0.62
C LEU A 56 10.17 -8.91 -1.75
N ALA A 57 9.41 -9.40 -2.72
CA ALA A 57 9.99 -10.06 -3.89
C ALA A 57 10.86 -9.09 -4.70
N GLU A 58 10.40 -7.85 -4.90
CA GLU A 58 11.16 -6.80 -5.59
C GLU A 58 12.41 -6.39 -4.80
N TYR A 59 12.31 -6.27 -3.48
CA TYR A 59 13.45 -6.04 -2.59
C TYR A 59 14.54 -7.12 -2.75
N GLU A 60 14.15 -8.40 -2.79
CA GLU A 60 15.09 -9.53 -2.89
C GLU A 60 15.71 -9.68 -4.29
N ARG A 61 15.01 -9.33 -5.37
CA ARG A 61 15.43 -9.69 -6.74
C ARG A 61 15.59 -8.56 -7.74
N GLY A 62 14.89 -7.43 -7.57
CA GLY A 62 14.92 -6.34 -8.53
C GLY A 62 14.46 -6.77 -9.93
N PHE A 63 13.16 -6.93 -10.12
CA PHE A 63 12.55 -7.36 -11.38
C PHE A 63 11.64 -6.31 -12.03
N VAL A 64 11.36 -5.20 -11.34
CA VAL A 64 10.50 -4.11 -11.80
C VAL A 64 11.30 -3.01 -12.52
N GLU A 65 10.72 -2.43 -13.56
CA GLU A 65 11.20 -1.19 -14.15
C GLU A 65 10.65 0.02 -13.39
N TYR A 66 11.52 0.98 -13.08
CA TYR A 66 11.18 2.18 -12.34
C TYR A 66 11.03 3.38 -13.29
N PRO A 67 10.17 4.36 -12.98
CA PRO A 67 9.27 4.41 -11.82
C PRO A 67 8.02 3.53 -11.98
N PHE A 68 7.39 3.11 -10.87
CA PHE A 68 6.15 2.32 -10.91
C PHE A 68 5.17 2.68 -9.79
N PHE A 69 3.91 2.23 -9.93
CA PHE A 69 2.89 2.24 -8.88
C PHE A 69 2.30 0.83 -8.67
N MET A 70 2.11 0.44 -7.41
CA MET A 70 1.33 -0.73 -7.05
C MET A 70 -0.16 -0.37 -6.96
N THR A 71 -1.04 -1.19 -7.53
CA THR A 71 -2.49 -0.95 -7.52
C THR A 71 -3.29 -2.25 -7.44
N SER A 72 -4.57 -2.14 -7.08
CA SER A 72 -5.50 -3.27 -7.05
C SER A 72 -6.24 -3.44 -8.37
N SER A 73 -6.56 -4.68 -8.72
CA SER A 73 -7.49 -5.02 -9.80
C SER A 73 -8.88 -4.36 -9.64
N ARG A 74 -9.25 -3.98 -8.41
CA ARG A 74 -10.49 -3.28 -8.05
C ARG A 74 -10.32 -1.78 -7.84
N PHE A 75 -9.20 -1.20 -8.28
CA PHE A 75 -8.86 0.20 -8.02
C PHE A 75 -10.02 1.16 -8.33
N TYR A 76 -10.60 1.08 -9.53
CA TYR A 76 -11.70 1.99 -9.89
C TYR A 76 -13.04 1.65 -9.24
N GLU A 77 -13.28 0.39 -8.87
CA GLU A 77 -14.47 0.02 -8.10
C GLU A 77 -14.45 0.71 -6.73
N LYS A 78 -13.27 0.82 -6.12
CA LYS A 78 -13.08 1.51 -4.83
C LYS A 78 -13.04 3.04 -4.95
N ASN A 79 -12.83 3.57 -6.16
CA ASN A 79 -12.55 4.99 -6.41
C ASN A 79 -13.51 5.59 -7.45
N LEU A 80 -14.81 5.60 -7.15
CA LEU A 80 -15.85 6.02 -8.10
C LEU A 80 -15.81 7.52 -8.44
N ARG A 81 -15.24 8.38 -7.58
CA ARG A 81 -15.08 9.82 -7.91
C ARG A 81 -13.98 10.10 -8.93
N LEU A 82 -13.04 9.18 -9.18
CA LEU A 82 -12.04 9.35 -10.23
C LEU A 82 -12.73 9.32 -11.60
N GLN A 83 -12.80 10.49 -12.25
CA GLN A 83 -13.44 10.66 -13.55
C GLN A 83 -12.55 10.25 -14.73
N LYS A 84 -11.23 10.20 -14.53
CA LYS A 84 -10.23 9.92 -15.57
C LYS A 84 -9.48 8.61 -15.30
N SER A 85 -8.88 8.05 -16.35
CA SER A 85 -7.97 6.90 -16.22
C SER A 85 -6.64 7.28 -15.55
N LEU A 86 -5.94 6.32 -14.93
CA LEU A 86 -4.57 6.48 -14.43
C LEU A 86 -3.63 6.94 -15.54
N SER A 87 -3.81 6.47 -16.77
CA SER A 87 -3.06 6.95 -17.95
C SER A 87 -3.21 8.45 -18.18
N SER A 88 -4.34 9.05 -17.79
CA SER A 88 -4.57 10.49 -17.91
C SER A 88 -3.79 11.29 -16.85
N TYR A 89 -3.42 10.65 -15.74
CA TYR A 89 -2.61 11.23 -14.67
C TYR A 89 -1.13 10.84 -14.77
N GLN A 90 -0.78 9.92 -15.68
CA GLN A 90 0.51 9.23 -15.73
C GLN A 90 1.72 10.17 -15.78
N SER A 91 1.72 11.14 -16.70
CA SER A 91 2.84 12.09 -16.82
C SER A 91 3.06 12.86 -15.51
N ASN A 92 1.98 13.33 -14.88
CA ASN A 92 2.06 14.06 -13.62
C ASN A 92 2.47 13.14 -12.47
N LEU A 93 1.91 11.92 -12.39
CA LEU A 93 2.26 10.93 -11.38
C LEU A 93 3.75 10.62 -11.38
N PHE A 94 4.32 10.35 -12.56
CA PHE A 94 5.74 9.99 -12.66
C PHE A 94 6.68 11.18 -12.50
N MET A 95 6.29 12.36 -12.97
CA MET A 95 7.01 13.60 -12.68
C MET A 95 7.06 13.89 -11.18
N TRP A 96 5.93 13.73 -10.46
CA TRP A 96 5.93 13.92 -9.01
C TRP A 96 6.66 12.83 -8.27
N LEU A 97 6.64 11.58 -8.74
CA LEU A 97 7.53 10.54 -8.20
C LEU A 97 8.99 10.95 -8.31
N GLU A 98 9.45 11.47 -9.45
CA GLU A 98 10.83 11.96 -9.60
C GLU A 98 11.17 13.04 -8.56
N LYS A 99 10.25 13.97 -8.30
CA LYS A 99 10.46 15.02 -7.30
C LYS A 99 10.49 14.50 -5.85
N TYR A 100 9.55 13.64 -5.47
CA TYR A 100 9.33 13.26 -4.06
C TYR A 100 9.91 11.89 -3.69
N GLY A 101 10.29 11.07 -4.66
CA GLY A 101 10.73 9.67 -4.48
C GLY A 101 9.59 8.68 -4.27
N TYR A 102 8.49 9.12 -3.66
CA TYR A 102 7.35 8.29 -3.25
C TYR A 102 6.03 8.95 -3.59
N GLY A 103 5.01 8.12 -3.87
CA GLY A 103 3.67 8.63 -4.09
C GLY A 103 2.57 7.64 -3.76
N TYR A 104 1.38 8.14 -3.41
CA TYR A 104 0.21 7.33 -3.10
C TYR A 104 -0.95 7.65 -4.05
N LEU A 105 -1.64 6.60 -4.48
CA LEU A 105 -2.93 6.68 -5.16
C LEU A 105 -4.06 6.56 -4.13
N PRO A 106 -5.25 7.12 -4.41
CA PRO A 106 -6.36 7.05 -3.47
C PRO A 106 -6.85 5.62 -3.34
N SER A 107 -7.03 5.15 -2.10
CA SER A 107 -7.43 3.76 -1.84
C SER A 107 -8.93 3.53 -1.87
N TYR A 108 -9.70 4.53 -1.44
CA TYR A 108 -11.16 4.50 -1.30
C TYR A 108 -11.74 5.90 -1.43
N ASP A 109 -12.96 5.96 -1.97
CA ASP A 109 -13.77 7.17 -2.23
C ASP A 109 -14.03 8.05 -0.99
N ARG A 110 -13.00 8.73 -0.50
CA ARG A 110 -12.97 9.44 0.78
C ARG A 110 -12.50 10.88 0.61
N ASN A 111 -12.99 11.77 1.47
CA ASN A 111 -12.48 13.14 1.48
C ASN A 111 -11.09 13.17 2.13
N LEU A 112 -10.21 14.05 1.63
CA LEU A 112 -8.89 14.37 2.22
C LEU A 112 -8.97 15.02 3.60
N SER A 113 -10.16 15.45 4.04
CA SER A 113 -10.35 15.88 5.43
C SER A 113 -9.91 14.75 6.35
N PHE A 114 -8.99 15.04 7.28
CA PHE A 114 -8.63 14.12 8.37
C PHE A 114 -9.89 13.43 8.86
N VAL A 115 -9.96 12.12 8.64
CA VAL A 115 -11.21 11.39 8.78
C VAL A 115 -11.68 11.51 10.21
N ASP A 116 -12.98 11.78 10.39
CA ASP A 116 -13.59 11.66 11.70
C ASP A 116 -13.49 10.20 12.16
N MET A 117 -12.54 9.95 13.05
CA MET A 117 -12.27 8.61 13.59
C MET A 117 -13.49 8.02 14.31
N ARG A 118 -14.40 8.85 14.83
CA ARG A 118 -15.64 8.39 15.48
C ARG A 118 -16.65 7.92 14.46
N GLU A 119 -16.83 8.68 13.37
CA GLU A 119 -17.73 8.28 12.30
C GLU A 119 -17.24 6.99 11.63
N TYR A 120 -15.94 6.87 11.43
CA TYR A 120 -15.37 5.64 10.90
C TYR A 120 -15.47 4.47 11.90
N HIS A 121 -15.19 4.68 13.19
CA HIS A 121 -15.39 3.65 14.21
C HIS A 121 -16.82 3.10 14.20
N ARG A 122 -17.82 3.93 13.87
CA ARG A 122 -19.22 3.47 13.70
C ARG A 122 -19.43 2.66 12.42
N GLN A 123 -18.67 2.93 11.36
CA GLN A 123 -18.83 2.34 10.03
C GLN A 123 -17.94 1.10 9.80
N GLY A 124 -16.82 0.97 10.51
CA GLY A 124 -15.84 -0.10 10.35
C GLY A 124 -15.40 -0.66 11.70
N LEU A 125 -15.70 -1.94 11.93
CA LEU A 125 -15.22 -2.70 13.09
C LEU A 125 -14.29 -3.81 12.62
N LEU A 126 -13.02 -3.48 12.47
CA LEU A 126 -11.95 -4.42 12.19
C LEU A 126 -10.82 -4.08 13.15
N GLY A 127 -10.98 -4.57 14.37
CA GLY A 127 -10.12 -4.21 15.48
C GLY A 127 -8.89 -5.10 15.59
N SER A 128 -7.80 -4.48 16.00
CA SER A 128 -6.64 -5.13 16.60
C SER A 128 -6.75 -5.05 18.13
N ASP A 129 -6.02 -5.91 18.82
CA ASP A 129 -6.02 -5.96 20.28
C ASP A 129 -5.07 -4.90 20.85
N LYS A 130 -5.11 -4.68 22.18
CA LYS A 130 -4.23 -3.69 22.81
C LYS A 130 -2.75 -4.02 22.62
N ASN A 131 -2.41 -5.30 22.59
CA ASN A 131 -1.03 -5.78 22.37
C ASN A 131 -0.48 -5.36 21.01
N THR A 132 -1.34 -5.10 20.03
CA THR A 132 -0.92 -4.61 18.71
C THR A 132 -0.32 -3.22 18.80
N LEU A 133 -0.92 -2.34 19.60
CA LEU A 133 -0.41 -0.99 19.78
C LEU A 133 0.92 -1.01 20.51
N SER A 134 1.02 -1.77 21.61
CA SER A 134 2.28 -1.97 22.33
C SER A 134 3.37 -2.56 21.43
N PHE A 135 3.02 -3.52 20.57
CA PHE A 135 3.96 -4.08 19.60
C PHE A 135 4.50 -3.02 18.61
N ILE A 136 3.63 -2.14 18.11
CA ILE A 136 4.03 -1.03 17.23
C ILE A 136 4.89 -0.02 17.98
N GLU A 137 4.51 0.34 19.20
CA GLU A 137 5.24 1.27 20.05
C GLU A 137 6.64 0.73 20.41
N ASP A 138 6.73 -0.53 20.83
CA ASP A 138 8.01 -1.18 21.16
C ASP A 138 8.95 -1.22 19.95
N MET A 139 8.40 -1.45 18.75
CA MET A 139 9.19 -1.61 17.54
C MET A 139 9.60 -0.29 16.87
N PHE A 140 8.69 0.69 16.84
CA PHE A 140 8.87 1.93 16.10
C PHE A 140 8.96 3.16 17.01
N GLY A 141 8.73 3.04 18.31
CA GLY A 141 8.72 4.15 19.27
C GLY A 141 7.64 5.18 18.93
N VAL A 142 6.45 4.74 18.51
CA VAL A 142 5.30 5.60 18.23
C VAL A 142 4.17 5.25 19.17
N ASP A 143 3.81 6.20 20.02
CA ASP A 143 2.59 6.11 20.82
C ASP A 143 1.38 6.31 19.89
N MET A 144 0.63 5.21 19.69
CA MET A 144 -0.56 5.18 18.86
C MET A 144 -1.79 5.38 19.74
N TRP A 145 -2.66 6.31 19.37
CA TRP A 145 -3.93 6.54 20.06
C TRP A 145 -4.72 5.23 20.24
N GLU A 146 -5.15 4.93 21.48
CA GLU A 146 -5.68 3.62 21.89
C GLU A 146 -6.86 3.16 21.02
N GLU A 147 -7.81 4.05 20.75
CA GLU A 147 -9.01 3.77 19.95
C GLU A 147 -8.67 3.52 18.47
N GLY A 148 -7.49 3.93 18.02
CA GLY A 148 -6.96 3.59 16.70
C GLY A 148 -6.91 2.07 16.48
N ARG A 149 -6.84 1.25 17.54
CA ARG A 149 -6.91 -0.22 17.42
C ARG A 149 -8.15 -0.72 16.71
N PHE A 150 -9.26 0.01 16.73
CA PHE A 150 -10.53 -0.40 16.09
C PHE A 150 -10.62 -0.06 14.60
N VAL A 151 -9.61 0.61 14.06
CA VAL A 151 -9.59 1.17 12.71
C VAL A 151 -8.72 0.30 11.80
N SER A 152 -9.24 -0.24 10.70
CA SER A 152 -8.50 -1.23 9.89
C SER A 152 -8.08 -0.80 8.51
N ASP A 153 -8.81 0.10 7.87
CA ASP A 153 -8.79 0.23 6.40
C ASP A 153 -8.44 1.66 5.99
N PHE A 154 -7.59 2.32 6.77
CA PHE A 154 -7.18 3.71 6.53
C PHE A 154 -5.95 3.84 5.62
N TRP A 155 -5.14 2.79 5.55
CA TRP A 155 -3.75 2.89 5.14
C TRP A 155 -3.41 1.84 4.09
N CYS A 156 -4.27 1.73 3.08
CA CYS A 156 -4.06 0.81 1.98
C CYS A 156 -2.93 1.34 1.07
N ASN A 157 -2.09 0.43 0.59
CA ASN A 157 -0.77 0.76 0.05
C ASN A 157 -0.73 0.81 -1.47
N TYR A 158 -1.51 1.70 -2.08
CA TYR A 158 -1.29 2.00 -3.50
C TYR A 158 -0.12 2.97 -3.65
N ILE A 159 1.07 2.49 -3.26
CA ILE A 159 2.32 3.25 -3.23
C ILE A 159 3.06 3.08 -4.55
N GLY A 160 3.73 4.14 -4.97
CA GLY A 160 4.69 4.16 -6.07
C GLY A 160 6.07 4.61 -5.61
N PHE A 161 7.07 4.20 -6.39
CA PHE A 161 8.48 4.44 -6.12
C PHE A 161 9.15 4.98 -7.37
N HIS A 162 9.96 6.02 -7.18
CA HIS A 162 10.72 6.61 -8.28
C HIS A 162 11.89 5.72 -8.74
N ASN A 163 12.60 5.11 -7.80
CA ASN A 163 13.72 4.21 -8.08
C ASN A 163 13.83 3.09 -7.03
N ARG A 164 14.69 2.12 -7.31
CA ARG A 164 14.91 0.96 -6.43
C ARG A 164 15.41 1.34 -5.04
N ALA A 165 16.24 2.38 -4.92
CA ALA A 165 16.73 2.82 -3.61
C ALA A 165 15.58 3.32 -2.72
N ASN A 166 14.59 4.01 -3.31
CA ASN A 166 13.39 4.41 -2.57
C ASN A 166 12.60 3.20 -2.04
N LEU A 167 12.38 2.17 -2.87
CA LEU A 167 11.71 0.94 -2.45
C LEU A 167 12.50 0.21 -1.35
N VAL A 168 13.83 0.07 -1.52
CA VAL A 168 14.69 -0.58 -0.53
C VAL A 168 14.59 0.11 0.83
N ALA A 169 14.71 1.44 0.87
CA ALA A 169 14.59 2.19 2.12
C ALA A 169 13.21 2.00 2.79
N TYR A 170 12.15 1.98 1.99
CA TYR A 170 10.79 1.74 2.49
C TYR A 170 10.63 0.33 3.06
N VAL A 171 11.08 -0.70 2.33
CA VAL A 171 10.96 -2.09 2.77
C VAL A 171 11.85 -2.38 3.98
N GLU A 172 13.08 -1.87 4.02
CA GLU A 172 14.01 -2.04 5.14
C GLU A 172 13.46 -1.50 6.45
N PHE A 173 12.68 -0.41 6.41
CA PHE A 173 11.99 0.13 7.59
C PHE A 173 11.01 -0.88 8.22
N TYR A 174 10.28 -1.64 7.39
CA TYR A 174 9.30 -2.64 7.87
C TYR A 174 9.89 -4.04 8.07
N LEU A 175 11.08 -4.31 7.54
CA LEU A 175 11.69 -5.63 7.53
C LEU A 175 11.90 -6.24 8.93
N PRO A 176 12.30 -5.48 9.98
CA PRO A 176 12.37 -6.01 11.35
C PRO A 176 11.03 -6.57 11.84
N MET A 177 9.92 -5.90 11.52
CA MET A 177 8.58 -6.36 11.87
C MET A 177 8.23 -7.65 11.17
N ILE A 178 8.50 -7.74 9.87
CA ILE A 178 8.17 -8.92 9.07
C ILE A 178 9.01 -10.11 9.53
N ARG A 179 10.32 -9.91 9.74
CA ARG A 179 11.24 -10.94 10.25
C ARG A 179 10.93 -11.43 11.66
N ARG A 180 10.09 -10.72 12.44
CA ARG A 180 9.60 -11.22 13.72
C ARG A 180 8.70 -12.44 13.57
N PHE A 181 8.01 -12.56 12.44
CA PHE A 181 7.01 -13.60 12.16
C PHE A 181 7.51 -14.66 11.19
N PHE A 182 8.46 -14.33 10.30
CA PHE A 182 8.92 -15.22 9.24
C PHE A 182 10.39 -15.62 9.37
N ASP A 183 10.71 -16.86 9.02
CA ASP A 183 12.09 -17.30 8.83
C ASP A 183 12.68 -16.80 7.48
N ALA A 184 13.92 -17.17 7.21
CA ALA A 184 14.61 -16.82 5.96
C ALA A 184 14.00 -17.50 4.71
N GLN A 185 13.11 -18.48 4.88
CA GLN A 185 12.37 -19.18 3.82
C GLN A 185 10.92 -18.70 3.71
N TRP A 186 10.54 -17.64 4.44
CA TRP A 186 9.19 -17.09 4.48
C TRP A 186 8.14 -18.04 5.08
N ASN A 187 8.56 -18.99 5.91
CA ASN A 187 7.63 -19.77 6.72
C ASN A 187 7.26 -18.99 7.97
N LEU A 188 5.98 -19.04 8.36
CA LEU A 188 5.52 -18.44 9.60
C LEU A 188 6.10 -19.23 10.78
N THR A 189 6.90 -18.56 11.61
CA THR A 189 7.56 -19.13 12.80
C THR A 189 6.81 -18.84 14.09
N VAL A 190 5.96 -17.81 14.08
CA VAL A 190 5.21 -17.35 15.25
C VAL A 190 3.77 -17.07 14.82
N ASP A 191 2.82 -17.68 15.53
CA ASP A 191 1.41 -17.38 15.31
C ASP A 191 1.07 -16.03 15.94
N TYR A 192 0.81 -15.02 15.11
CA TYR A 192 0.37 -13.69 15.55
C TYR A 192 -0.96 -13.73 16.32
N ARG A 193 -1.75 -14.81 16.21
CA ARG A 193 -2.96 -15.03 17.01
C ARG A 193 -2.63 -15.37 18.45
N GLU A 194 -1.59 -16.17 18.69
CA GLU A 194 -1.13 -16.48 20.05
C GLU A 194 -0.59 -15.25 20.77
N LEU A 195 -0.04 -14.29 20.01
CA LEU A 195 0.39 -13.01 20.55
C LEU A 195 -0.76 -12.03 20.81
N ALA A 196 -2.00 -12.41 20.48
CA ALA A 196 -3.17 -11.54 20.49
C ALA A 196 -2.86 -10.20 19.81
N ILE A 197 -2.21 -10.25 18.64
CA ILE A 197 -1.92 -9.05 17.82
C ILE A 197 -3.07 -8.80 16.83
N VAL A 198 -3.90 -9.81 16.55
CA VAL A 198 -5.09 -9.66 15.70
C VAL A 198 -6.24 -10.44 16.31
N ARG A 199 -7.43 -9.83 16.35
CA ARG A 199 -8.64 -10.45 16.88
C ARG A 199 -9.03 -11.69 16.08
N SER A 200 -9.22 -12.81 16.78
CA SER A 200 -9.61 -14.10 16.21
C SER A 200 -11.12 -14.37 16.23
N ASP A 201 -11.91 -13.51 16.87
CA ASP A 201 -13.33 -13.72 17.17
C ASP A 201 -14.30 -13.17 16.10
N VAL A 202 -13.77 -12.57 15.03
CA VAL A 202 -14.55 -12.07 13.90
C VAL A 202 -14.45 -13.04 12.73
N ASN A 203 -15.59 -13.55 12.27
CA ASN A 203 -15.70 -14.44 11.10
C ASN A 203 -15.51 -13.67 9.76
N PHE A 204 -14.38 -12.97 9.61
CA PHE A 204 -14.05 -12.20 8.41
C PHE A 204 -13.28 -13.08 7.40
N ARG A 205 -13.86 -14.24 7.06
CA ARG A 205 -13.29 -15.29 6.19
C ARG A 205 -12.38 -14.68 5.09
N GLN A 206 -11.08 -15.03 5.05
CA GLN A 206 -10.02 -14.59 4.10
C GLN A 206 -9.02 -13.50 4.56
N PHE A 207 -9.02 -13.09 5.83
CA PHE A 207 -8.09 -12.05 6.31
C PHE A 207 -6.62 -12.47 6.27
N LYS A 208 -5.77 -11.61 5.69
CA LYS A 208 -4.30 -11.64 5.71
C LYS A 208 -3.85 -10.77 6.89
N PRO A 209 -3.69 -11.32 8.11
CA PRO A 209 -3.78 -10.50 9.34
C PRO A 209 -2.55 -9.62 9.56
N LEU A 210 -1.40 -10.05 9.06
CA LEU A 210 -0.20 -9.22 9.04
C LEU A 210 -0.30 -8.07 8.03
N THR A 211 -1.10 -8.22 6.96
CA THR A 211 -1.41 -7.11 6.05
C THR A 211 -2.06 -5.95 6.78
N LEU A 212 -3.03 -6.20 7.67
CA LEU A 212 -3.65 -5.12 8.46
C LEU A 212 -2.66 -4.37 9.34
N LEU A 213 -1.75 -5.13 9.96
CA LEU A 213 -0.70 -4.56 10.79
C LEU A 213 0.23 -3.69 9.93
N LEU A 214 0.64 -4.21 8.77
CA LEU A 214 1.50 -3.51 7.82
C LEU A 214 0.82 -2.27 7.20
N GLU A 215 -0.45 -2.35 6.84
CA GLU A 215 -1.26 -1.20 6.42
C GLU A 215 -1.27 -0.16 7.54
N ARG A 216 -1.59 -0.54 8.78
CA ARG A 216 -1.59 0.38 9.93
C ARG A 216 -0.31 1.17 10.12
N VAL A 217 0.84 0.57 9.81
CA VAL A 217 2.13 1.21 9.97
C VAL A 217 2.72 1.74 8.67
N SER A 218 2.07 1.60 7.52
CA SER A 218 2.68 1.85 6.20
C SER A 218 3.09 3.31 5.95
N HIS A 219 2.51 4.22 6.71
CA HIS A 219 2.83 5.64 6.69
C HIS A 219 3.92 6.03 7.71
N LEU A 220 4.23 5.16 8.68
CA LEU A 220 5.23 5.46 9.72
C LEU A 220 6.62 5.73 9.15
N PHE A 221 6.98 5.12 8.01
CA PHE A 221 8.22 5.43 7.30
C PHE A 221 8.34 6.93 7.00
N PHE A 222 7.30 7.56 6.44
CA PHE A 222 7.30 8.98 6.08
C PHE A 222 7.30 9.87 7.32
N PHE A 223 6.43 9.55 8.29
CA PHE A 223 6.33 10.27 9.55
C PHE A 223 7.66 10.29 10.32
N LYS A 224 8.29 9.12 10.50
CA LYS A 224 9.53 9.00 11.29
C LYS A 224 10.74 9.63 10.61
N ASN A 225 10.86 9.44 9.31
CA ASN A 225 12.01 9.96 8.55
C ASN A 225 11.80 11.41 8.09
N LYS A 226 10.62 12.01 8.37
CA LYS A 226 10.22 13.36 7.92
C LYS A 226 10.38 13.52 6.41
N ILE A 227 9.92 12.51 5.66
CA ILE A 227 10.03 12.45 4.21
C ILE A 227 8.70 12.89 3.60
N PRO A 228 8.66 13.96 2.80
CA PRO A 228 7.46 14.33 2.05
C PRO A 228 7.17 13.30 0.96
N PHE A 229 5.89 13.11 0.63
CA PHE A 229 5.49 12.32 -0.54
C PHE A 229 4.33 12.98 -1.29
N VAL A 230 4.11 12.55 -2.54
CA VAL A 230 2.98 13.03 -3.33
C VAL A 230 1.75 12.12 -3.15
N GLY A 231 0.59 12.70 -2.88
CA GLY A 231 -0.70 11.99 -2.92
C GLY A 231 -1.54 12.43 -4.12
N LEU A 232 -2.07 11.50 -4.89
CA LEU A 232 -3.20 11.79 -5.77
C LEU A 232 -4.50 11.70 -4.96
N HIS A 233 -5.32 12.74 -5.05
CA HIS A 233 -6.68 12.76 -4.52
C HIS A 233 -7.67 13.11 -5.64
N TYR A 234 -8.97 12.96 -5.37
CA TYR A 234 -10.05 13.16 -6.35
C TYR A 234 -10.09 14.57 -6.96
N ASP A 235 -9.54 15.57 -6.28
CA ASP A 235 -9.54 16.95 -6.72
C ASP A 235 -8.16 17.49 -7.10
N GLY A 236 -7.12 16.64 -7.12
CA GLY A 236 -5.77 17.00 -7.58
C GLY A 236 -4.65 16.32 -6.79
N PHE A 237 -3.43 16.77 -7.05
CA PHE A 237 -2.22 16.30 -6.39
C PHE A 237 -1.94 17.10 -5.12
N TYR A 238 -1.34 16.43 -4.13
CA TYR A 238 -0.95 17.03 -2.86
C TYR A 238 0.47 16.63 -2.49
N GLU A 239 1.22 17.58 -1.95
CA GLU A 239 2.41 17.28 -1.14
C GLU A 239 1.94 16.99 0.29
N ILE A 240 2.37 15.86 0.85
CA ILE A 240 1.93 15.41 2.17
C ILE A 240 3.14 15.37 3.11
N ASN A 241 3.02 16.09 4.22
CA ASN A 241 4.03 16.21 5.27
C ASN A 241 3.43 15.67 6.58
N GLU A 242 3.40 14.34 6.73
CA GLU A 242 2.68 13.68 7.82
C GLU A 242 3.19 14.06 9.21
N TRP A 243 4.51 14.26 9.37
CA TRP A 243 5.09 14.67 10.65
C TRP A 243 4.64 16.06 11.10
N ALA A 244 4.20 16.89 10.17
CA ALA A 244 3.64 18.22 10.43
C ALA A 244 2.11 18.22 10.46
N GLY A 245 1.47 17.12 10.03
CA GLY A 245 0.01 17.07 9.84
C GLY A 245 -0.48 17.97 8.71
N GLU A 246 0.35 18.21 7.70
CA GLU A 246 0.07 19.17 6.62
C GLU A 246 -0.09 18.46 5.26
N ALA A 247 -1.01 18.97 4.44
CA ALA A 247 -1.17 18.57 3.05
C ALA A 247 -1.39 19.81 2.17
N PHE A 248 -0.54 20.00 1.18
CA PHE A 248 -0.53 21.18 0.31
C PHE A 248 -0.96 20.80 -1.10
N LYS A 249 -2.06 21.38 -1.58
CA LYS A 249 -2.52 21.14 -2.95
C LYS A 249 -1.51 21.69 -3.95
N ILE A 250 -1.03 20.83 -4.83
CA ILE A 250 -0.08 21.18 -5.88
C ILE A 250 -0.85 21.70 -7.10
N GLN A 251 -0.47 22.87 -7.62
CA GLN A 251 -1.07 23.41 -8.83
C GLN A 251 -0.55 22.65 -10.06
N GLU A 252 -1.44 21.95 -10.77
CA GLU A 252 -1.09 21.19 -11.99
C GLU A 252 -0.51 22.07 -13.11
N ASN A 253 -0.78 23.38 -13.11
CA ASN A 253 -0.36 24.31 -14.15
C ASN A 253 1.05 24.91 -13.96
N ALA A 254 1.79 24.53 -12.92
CA ALA A 254 3.08 25.16 -12.62
C ALA A 254 4.21 24.81 -13.62
N LEU A 255 3.97 23.93 -14.60
CA LEU A 255 5.04 23.41 -15.48
C LEU A 255 4.71 23.37 -16.98
N ASN A 256 3.67 24.10 -17.43
CA ASN A 256 3.61 24.56 -18.83
C ASN A 256 4.41 25.87 -19.00
N CYS A 257 5.64 25.89 -18.50
CA CYS A 257 6.58 26.97 -18.78
C CYS A 257 7.82 26.34 -19.43
N ASP A 258 7.77 26.41 -20.76
CA ASP A 258 8.81 26.26 -21.78
C ASP A 258 9.53 24.91 -21.95
#